data_AF-A0A2M8CWU3-F1
#
_entry.id   AF-A0A2M8CWU3-F1
#
_cell.length_a   1.000
_cell.length_b   1.000
_cell.length_c   1.000
_cell.angle_alpha   90.00
_cell.angle_beta   90.00
_cell.angle_gamma   90.00
#
_symmetry.space_group_name_H-M   'P 1'
#
loop_
_entity.id
_entity.type
_entity.pdbx_description
1 polymer ?
#
loop_
_entity_poly.entity_id
_entity_poly.type
_entity_poly.pdbx_seq_one_letter_code
_entity_poly.pdbx_strand_id
1 'polypeptide(L)'
;MKKSLDIFKAFYAGLFCWSMFSIGTVFASDLAVDSTADMTHGAGASVDLNTHHDEGGGGLPQLDASTFPSQVFWLAVSFAILYMIFSKKSLPEISGVIENRHQHIQADLESAEKLKEEASAAQHAYETSLAEARNNSAKILHDMYDHMASRAEKKTNAFRDKTEKNILDLETRLHQAKEIAMEDMNTIAAEVAREAARKIVGIHPDLEQAKTVVRALNDSTAKAA
;
A
#
# COMPACT_ATOMS: atom_id res chain seq x y z
N MET A 1 -20.47 -19.92 -42.26
CA MET A 1 -19.78 -20.96 -41.47
C MET A 1 -20.64 -22.18 -41.12
N LYS A 2 -21.97 -22.09 -40.91
CA LYS A 2 -22.82 -23.27 -40.63
C LYS A 2 -22.96 -24.24 -41.83
N LYS A 3 -23.13 -23.70 -43.05
CA LYS A 3 -23.42 -24.49 -44.25
C LYS A 3 -22.30 -25.48 -44.67
N SER A 4 -21.03 -25.18 -44.36
CA SER A 4 -19.89 -26.08 -44.64
C SER A 4 -19.74 -27.19 -43.59
N LEU A 5 -20.24 -26.97 -42.37
CA LEU A 5 -20.20 -27.96 -41.30
C LEU A 5 -21.30 -29.03 -41.48
N ASP A 6 -22.45 -28.65 -42.04
CA ASP A 6 -23.55 -29.58 -42.32
C ASP A 6 -23.24 -30.53 -43.48
N ILE A 7 -22.52 -30.05 -44.51
CA ILE A 7 -22.05 -30.87 -45.62
C ILE A 7 -20.98 -31.87 -45.16
N PHE A 8 -20.11 -31.47 -44.23
CA PHE A 8 -19.08 -32.36 -43.68
C PHE A 8 -19.68 -33.43 -42.76
N LYS A 9 -20.70 -33.10 -41.96
CA LYS A 9 -21.45 -34.07 -41.15
C LYS A 9 -22.23 -35.08 -42.01
N ALA A 10 -22.82 -34.63 -43.12
CA ALA A 10 -23.53 -35.51 -44.05
C ALA A 10 -22.58 -36.52 -44.74
N PHE A 11 -21.38 -36.08 -45.09
CA PHE A 11 -20.37 -36.95 -45.71
C PHE A 11 -19.80 -37.98 -44.71
N TYR A 12 -19.56 -37.57 -43.46
CA TYR A 12 -19.05 -38.46 -42.41
C TYR A 12 -20.11 -39.47 -41.95
N ALA A 13 -21.38 -39.08 -41.86
CA ALA A 13 -22.47 -40.00 -41.51
C ALA A 13 -22.71 -41.08 -42.56
N GLY A 14 -22.59 -40.75 -43.86
CA GLY A 14 -22.69 -41.72 -44.95
C GLY A 14 -21.52 -42.72 -44.97
N LEU A 15 -20.30 -42.23 -44.73
CA LEU A 15 -19.10 -43.07 -44.69
C LEU A 15 -19.09 -44.01 -43.46
N PHE A 16 -19.55 -43.53 -42.31
CA PHE A 16 -19.63 -44.33 -41.08
C PHE A 16 -20.73 -45.39 -41.15
N CYS A 17 -21.90 -45.07 -41.72
CA CYS A 17 -23.00 -46.01 -41.93
C CYS A 17 -22.63 -47.12 -42.94
N TRP A 18 -21.87 -46.80 -43.99
CA TRP A 18 -21.35 -47.78 -44.94
C TRP A 18 -20.30 -48.70 -44.30
N SER A 19 -19.41 -48.16 -43.44
CA SER A 19 -18.44 -48.99 -42.71
C SER A 19 -19.08 -49.88 -41.63
N MET A 20 -20.12 -49.40 -40.94
CA MET A 20 -20.86 -50.19 -39.94
C MET A 20 -21.65 -51.34 -40.56
N PHE A 21 -22.21 -51.16 -41.76
CA PHE A 21 -22.97 -52.21 -42.44
C PHE A 21 -22.07 -53.34 -42.97
N SER A 22 -20.80 -53.06 -43.28
CA SER A 22 -19.88 -54.07 -43.82
C SER A 22 -19.08 -54.83 -42.75
N ILE A 23 -18.99 -54.33 -41.52
CA ILE A 23 -18.26 -54.98 -40.41
C ILE A 23 -19.18 -55.90 -39.59
N GLY A 24 -20.50 -55.67 -39.60
CA GLY A 24 -21.46 -56.47 -38.85
C GLY A 24 -21.69 -57.91 -39.36
N THR A 25 -21.32 -58.23 -40.60
CA THR A 25 -21.55 -59.56 -41.20
C THR A 25 -20.38 -60.53 -41.04
N VAL A 26 -19.19 -60.06 -40.62
CA VAL A 26 -18.02 -60.93 -40.39
C VAL A 26 -17.96 -61.48 -38.95
N PHE A 27 -18.71 -60.88 -38.01
CA PHE A 27 -18.68 -61.24 -36.59
C PHE A 27 -19.89 -62.08 -36.09
N ALA A 28 -20.79 -62.50 -36.98
CA ALA A 28 -22.03 -63.19 -36.61
C ALA A 28 -21.98 -64.74 -36.66
N SER A 29 -20.85 -65.34 -37.09
CA SER A 29 -20.73 -66.80 -37.22
C SER A 29 -19.92 -67.49 -36.11
N ASP A 30 -19.47 -66.76 -35.08
CA ASP A 30 -18.55 -67.28 -34.05
C ASP A 30 -19.04 -67.04 -32.60
N LEU A 31 -20.36 -67.13 -32.39
CA LEU A 31 -21.00 -67.05 -31.06
C LEU A 31 -21.93 -68.25 -30.84
N ALA A 32 -21.32 -69.42 -30.64
CA ALA A 32 -21.93 -70.53 -29.93
C ALA A 32 -20.92 -71.03 -28.90
N VAL A 33 -21.06 -70.57 -27.66
CA VAL A 33 -20.40 -71.15 -26.49
C VAL A 33 -21.40 -72.14 -25.88
N ASP A 34 -21.04 -73.43 -25.85
CA ASP A 34 -21.60 -74.47 -24.97
C ASP A 34 -20.66 -75.69 -25.07
N SER A 35 -19.88 -76.01 -24.03
CA SER A 35 -20.18 -76.97 -22.95
C SER A 35 -19.65 -78.38 -23.21
N THR A 36 -19.07 -78.97 -22.17
CA THR A 36 -18.61 -80.37 -22.04
C THR A 36 -17.42 -80.82 -22.90
N ALA A 37 -16.21 -80.77 -22.33
CA ALA A 37 -15.14 -81.69 -22.73
C ALA A 37 -15.29 -82.96 -21.89
N ASP A 38 -16.01 -83.95 -22.43
CA ASP A 38 -16.05 -85.33 -21.92
C ASP A 38 -15.78 -86.32 -23.07
N MET A 39 -14.74 -87.14 -22.87
CA MET A 39 -14.58 -88.55 -23.22
C MET A 39 -14.80 -89.07 -24.67
N THR A 40 -13.67 -89.54 -25.22
CA THR A 40 -13.43 -90.92 -25.71
C THR A 40 -13.82 -91.39 -27.13
N HIS A 41 -12.91 -92.21 -27.68
CA HIS A 41 -12.99 -93.17 -28.80
C HIS A 41 -13.16 -92.56 -30.22
N GLY A 42 -12.46 -92.98 -31.25
CA GLY A 42 -11.59 -94.12 -31.50
C GLY A 42 -11.56 -94.39 -33.01
N ALA A 43 -10.61 -95.23 -33.43
CA ALA A 43 -10.51 -95.89 -34.74
C ALA A 43 -10.07 -95.03 -35.93
N GLY A 44 -8.93 -95.41 -36.52
CA GLY A 44 -8.33 -94.76 -37.67
C GLY A 44 -8.84 -95.26 -39.03
N ALA A 45 -8.28 -94.67 -40.08
CA ALA A 45 -8.03 -95.31 -41.37
C ALA A 45 -7.11 -94.39 -42.19
N SER A 46 -5.92 -94.89 -42.49
CA SER A 46 -5.03 -94.43 -43.55
C SER A 46 -5.72 -94.52 -44.92
N VAL A 47 -5.53 -93.55 -45.80
CA VAL A 47 -5.24 -93.76 -47.24
C VAL A 47 -4.57 -92.49 -47.79
N ASP A 48 -3.28 -92.62 -48.08
CA ASP A 48 -2.59 -91.80 -49.07
C ASP A 48 -3.16 -92.10 -50.47
N LEU A 49 -3.44 -91.06 -51.26
CA LEU A 49 -3.38 -91.20 -52.71
C LEU A 49 -2.98 -89.88 -53.38
N ASN A 50 -1.76 -89.90 -53.91
CA ASN A 50 -1.16 -88.93 -54.82
C ASN A 50 -2.10 -88.43 -55.91
N THR A 51 -2.07 -87.12 -56.17
CA THR A 51 -2.05 -86.63 -57.55
C THR A 51 -1.32 -85.28 -57.65
N HIS A 52 -0.29 -85.26 -58.48
CA HIS A 52 0.63 -84.17 -58.77
C HIS A 52 -0.05 -82.98 -59.45
N HIS A 53 0.42 -81.76 -59.15
CA HIS A 53 0.80 -80.82 -60.21
C HIS A 53 1.91 -79.87 -59.75
N ASP A 54 2.81 -79.64 -60.69
CA ASP A 54 4.09 -78.96 -60.64
C ASP A 54 4.06 -77.46 -60.29
N GLU A 55 5.29 -76.97 -60.09
CA GLU A 55 5.78 -75.59 -60.20
C GLU A 55 6.03 -74.83 -58.87
N GLY A 56 7.30 -74.83 -58.45
CA GLY A 56 8.00 -73.60 -58.06
C GLY A 56 7.94 -73.13 -56.61
N GLY A 57 9.05 -73.34 -55.88
CA GLY A 57 9.56 -72.36 -54.90
C GLY A 57 8.94 -72.39 -53.51
N GLY A 58 9.59 -73.09 -52.58
CA GLY A 58 9.25 -73.09 -51.17
C GLY A 58 9.33 -71.70 -50.52
N GLY A 59 8.19 -71.23 -50.05
CA GLY A 59 8.03 -70.10 -49.14
C GLY A 59 6.62 -70.15 -48.55
N LEU A 60 6.47 -69.88 -47.25
CA LEU A 60 5.17 -69.86 -46.58
C LEU A 60 4.13 -69.06 -47.41
N PRO A 61 2.95 -69.61 -47.75
CA PRO A 61 1.96 -68.93 -48.61
C PRO A 61 1.36 -67.64 -48.01
N GLN A 62 1.76 -67.26 -46.79
CA GLN A 62 1.46 -65.96 -46.17
C GLN A 62 2.43 -64.84 -46.55
N LEU A 63 3.58 -65.15 -47.16
CA LEU A 63 4.60 -64.18 -47.58
C LEU A 63 4.69 -64.07 -49.10
N ASP A 64 3.54 -64.08 -49.79
CA ASP A 64 3.50 -63.76 -51.22
C ASP A 64 3.75 -62.26 -51.42
N ALA A 65 4.99 -61.92 -51.81
CA ALA A 65 5.48 -60.57 -52.05
C ALA A 65 4.69 -59.78 -53.12
N SER A 66 3.80 -60.41 -53.89
CA SER A 66 3.04 -59.76 -54.96
C SER A 66 1.87 -58.89 -54.48
N THR A 67 1.33 -59.12 -53.27
CA THR A 67 0.20 -58.35 -52.70
C THR A 67 0.63 -57.17 -51.81
N PHE A 68 1.85 -57.22 -51.24
CA PHE A 68 2.41 -56.15 -50.41
C PHE A 68 2.53 -54.78 -51.11
N PRO A 69 2.90 -54.67 -52.41
CA PRO A 69 3.01 -53.37 -53.09
C PRO A 69 1.70 -52.60 -53.15
N SER A 70 0.57 -53.29 -53.36
CA SER A 70 -0.76 -52.66 -53.39
C SER A 70 -1.19 -52.16 -52.02
N GLN A 71 -0.93 -52.94 -50.96
CA GLN A 71 -1.20 -52.55 -49.59
C GLN A 71 -0.33 -51.37 -49.14
N VAL A 72 0.95 -51.37 -49.51
CA VAL A 72 1.87 -50.25 -49.26
C VAL A 72 1.48 -49.01 -50.06
N PHE A 73 1.02 -49.15 -51.30
CA PHE A 73 0.52 -48.03 -52.11
C PHE A 73 -0.69 -47.35 -51.45
N TRP A 74 -1.70 -48.11 -51.03
CA TRP A 74 -2.86 -47.55 -50.33
C TRP A 74 -2.52 -47.01 -48.94
N LEU A 75 -1.58 -47.64 -48.22
CA LEU A 75 -1.04 -47.10 -46.97
C LEU A 75 -0.35 -45.75 -47.21
N ALA A 76 0.46 -45.64 -48.25
CA ALA A 76 1.12 -44.38 -48.61
C ALA A 76 0.11 -43.30 -49.02
N VAL A 77 -0.93 -43.65 -49.79
CA VAL A 77 -1.98 -42.71 -50.19
C VAL A 77 -2.80 -42.23 -48.99
N SER A 78 -3.26 -43.14 -48.13
CA SER A 78 -4.02 -42.78 -46.92
C SER A 78 -3.18 -41.99 -45.91
N PHE A 79 -1.90 -42.37 -45.74
CA PHE A 79 -0.96 -41.64 -44.89
C PHE A 79 -0.66 -40.25 -45.44
N ALA A 80 -0.47 -40.08 -46.75
CA ALA A 80 -0.25 -38.78 -47.38
C ALA A 80 -1.47 -37.85 -47.21
N ILE A 81 -2.69 -38.37 -47.35
CA ILE A 81 -3.92 -37.61 -47.12
C ILE A 81 -4.03 -37.18 -45.65
N LEU A 82 -3.81 -38.10 -44.71
CA LEU A 82 -3.80 -37.79 -43.28
C LEU A 82 -2.74 -36.74 -42.93
N TYR A 83 -1.53 -36.89 -43.48
CA TYR A 83 -0.40 -35.98 -43.28
C TYR A 83 -0.73 -34.56 -43.77
N MET A 84 -1.34 -34.43 -44.96
CA MET A 84 -1.78 -33.13 -45.46
C MET A 84 -2.78 -32.43 -44.53
N ILE A 85 -3.73 -33.19 -43.95
CA ILE A 85 -4.71 -32.64 -43.01
C ILE A 85 -4.03 -32.22 -41.70
N PHE A 86 -3.15 -33.06 -41.16
CA PHE A 86 -2.47 -32.80 -39.89
C PHE A 86 -1.51 -31.61 -39.98
N SER A 87 -0.74 -31.53 -41.08
CA SER A 87 0.19 -30.44 -41.36
C SER A 87 -0.53 -29.10 -41.48
N LYS A 88 -1.65 -29.04 -42.21
CA LYS A 88 -2.36 -27.77 -42.44
C LYS A 88 -3.28 -27.33 -41.31
N LYS A 89 -3.71 -28.23 -40.42
CA LYS A 89 -4.74 -27.90 -39.41
C LYS A 89 -4.29 -28.09 -37.97
N SER A 90 -3.60 -29.18 -37.64
CA SER A 90 -3.22 -29.47 -36.25
C SER A 90 -2.03 -28.64 -35.77
N LEU A 91 -1.00 -28.49 -36.60
CA LEU A 91 0.17 -27.67 -36.29
C LEU A 91 -0.14 -26.17 -36.05
N PRO A 92 -0.90 -25.46 -36.93
CA PRO A 92 -1.17 -24.04 -36.70
C PRO A 92 -2.08 -23.79 -35.48
N GLU A 93 -3.03 -24.68 -35.19
CA GLU A 93 -3.90 -24.54 -34.00
C GLU A 93 -3.10 -24.63 -32.70
N ILE A 94 -2.13 -25.56 -32.61
CA ILE A 94 -1.27 -25.71 -31.43
C ILE A 94 -0.32 -24.51 -31.29
N SER A 95 0.28 -24.06 -32.39
CA SER A 95 1.15 -22.88 -32.40
C SER A 95 0.42 -21.61 -31.93
N GLY A 96 -0.85 -21.43 -32.32
CA GLY A 96 -1.66 -20.28 -31.90
C GLY A 96 -1.93 -20.25 -30.40
N VAL A 97 -2.13 -21.42 -29.76
CA VAL A 97 -2.35 -21.50 -28.30
C VAL A 97 -1.09 -21.16 -27.52
N ILE A 98 0.08 -21.63 -27.97
CA ILE A 98 1.36 -21.33 -27.31
C ILE A 98 1.65 -19.84 -27.41
N GLU A 99 1.49 -19.26 -28.59
CA GLU A 99 1.70 -17.84 -28.82
C GLU A 99 0.74 -16.98 -27.98
N ASN A 100 -0.55 -17.33 -27.95
CA ASN A 100 -1.53 -16.62 -27.13
C ASN A 100 -1.18 -16.66 -25.63
N ARG A 101 -0.77 -17.83 -25.11
CA ARG A 101 -0.32 -17.95 -23.71
C ARG A 101 0.93 -17.12 -23.45
N HIS A 102 1.90 -17.14 -24.37
CA HIS A 102 3.12 -16.36 -24.24
C HIS A 102 2.81 -14.86 -24.22
N GLN A 103 1.95 -14.38 -25.11
CA GLN A 103 1.49 -13.00 -25.14
C GLN A 103 0.76 -12.60 -23.86
N HIS A 104 -0.11 -13.46 -23.31
CA HIS A 104 -0.78 -13.19 -22.04
C HIS A 104 0.20 -13.11 -20.87
N ILE A 105 1.15 -14.05 -20.78
CA ILE A 105 2.18 -14.02 -19.74
C ILE A 105 3.03 -12.75 -19.85
N GLN A 106 3.43 -12.38 -21.06
CA GLN A 106 4.22 -11.17 -21.30
C GLN A 106 3.44 -9.92 -20.91
N ALA A 107 2.16 -9.82 -21.29
CA ALA A 107 1.28 -8.72 -20.90
C ALA A 107 1.05 -8.66 -19.38
N ASP A 108 0.88 -9.81 -18.72
CA ASP A 108 0.73 -9.88 -17.27
C ASP A 108 2.02 -9.47 -16.54
N LEU A 109 3.19 -9.86 -17.06
CA LEU A 109 4.50 -9.45 -16.52
C LEU A 109 4.72 -7.95 -16.67
N GLU A 110 4.44 -7.38 -17.85
CA GLU A 110 4.55 -5.93 -18.09
C GLU A 110 3.58 -5.14 -17.20
N SER A 111 2.34 -5.63 -17.06
CA SER A 111 1.36 -5.03 -16.15
C SER A 111 1.82 -5.10 -14.69
N ALA A 112 2.35 -6.24 -14.25
CA ALA A 112 2.88 -6.41 -12.90
C ALA A 112 4.10 -5.51 -12.63
N GLU A 113 5.00 -5.36 -13.61
CA GLU A 113 6.15 -4.46 -13.50
C GLU A 113 5.70 -3.00 -13.42
N LYS A 114 4.75 -2.58 -14.26
CA LYS A 114 4.17 -1.23 -14.21
C LYS A 114 3.49 -0.96 -12.86
N LEU A 115 2.69 -1.90 -12.35
CA LEU A 115 2.05 -1.76 -11.05
C LEU A 115 3.07 -1.70 -9.91
N LYS A 116 4.17 -2.45 -10.01
CA LYS A 116 5.28 -2.39 -9.06
C LYS A 116 5.97 -1.03 -9.09
N GLU A 117 6.20 -0.46 -10.28
CA GLU A 117 6.78 0.87 -10.44
C GLU A 117 5.85 1.98 -9.92
N GLU A 118 4.54 1.89 -10.21
CA GLU A 118 3.55 2.82 -9.67
C GLU A 118 3.49 2.74 -8.13
N ALA A 119 3.53 1.53 -7.58
CA ALA A 119 3.54 1.32 -6.13
C ALA A 119 4.83 1.86 -5.47
N SER A 120 6.00 1.64 -6.08
CA SER A 120 7.27 2.17 -5.57
C SER A 120 7.31 3.69 -5.67
N ALA A 121 6.81 4.29 -6.76
CA ALA A 121 6.67 5.72 -6.91
C ALA A 121 5.72 6.32 -5.85
N ALA A 122 4.57 5.68 -5.62
CA ALA A 122 3.63 6.09 -4.57
C ALA A 122 4.24 5.99 -3.17
N GLN A 123 5.00 4.92 -2.89
CA GLN A 123 5.72 4.76 -1.63
C GLN A 123 6.76 5.88 -1.45
N HIS A 124 7.59 6.16 -2.46
CA HIS A 124 8.57 7.23 -2.40
C HIS A 124 7.94 8.61 -2.20
N ALA A 125 6.82 8.89 -2.88
CA ALA A 125 6.07 10.13 -2.69
C ALA A 125 5.50 10.24 -1.26
N TYR A 126 4.97 9.15 -0.72
CA TYR A 126 4.48 9.09 0.66
C TYR A 126 5.59 9.32 1.68
N GLU A 127 6.74 8.64 1.53
CA GLU A 127 7.91 8.80 2.39
C GLU A 127 8.47 10.23 2.32
N THR A 128 8.52 10.82 1.12
CA THR A 128 8.95 12.21 0.92
C THR A 128 8.02 13.19 1.61
N SER A 129 6.70 13.03 1.44
CA SER A 129 5.69 13.86 2.11
C SER A 129 5.77 13.74 3.63
N LEU A 130 6.01 12.55 4.16
CA LEU A 130 6.19 12.33 5.59
C LEU A 130 7.47 13.00 6.12
N ALA A 131 8.57 12.91 5.37
CA ALA A 131 9.82 13.58 5.72
C ALA A 131 9.68 15.11 5.70
N GLU A 132 9.01 15.65 4.67
CA GLU A 132 8.72 17.08 4.55
C GLU A 132 7.80 17.56 5.69
N ALA A 133 6.73 16.84 6.00
CA ALA A 133 5.83 17.16 7.11
C ALA A 133 6.56 17.19 8.45
N ARG A 134 7.48 16.24 8.71
CA ARG A 134 8.32 16.21 9.91
C ARG A 134 9.27 17.41 9.96
N ASN A 135 9.92 17.74 8.85
CA ASN A 135 10.82 18.90 8.76
C ASN A 135 10.06 20.21 8.98
N ASN A 136 8.91 20.38 8.32
CA ASN A 136 8.06 21.55 8.49
C ASN A 136 7.55 21.68 9.93
N SER A 137 7.15 20.57 10.56
CA SER A 137 6.76 20.58 11.98
C SER A 137 7.91 21.00 12.89
N ALA A 138 9.13 20.50 12.65
CA ALA A 138 10.31 20.89 13.41
C ALA A 138 10.66 22.37 13.23
N LYS A 139 10.56 22.90 12.00
CA LYS A 139 10.74 24.34 11.72
C LYS A 139 9.70 25.19 12.44
N ILE A 140 8.42 24.81 12.36
CA ILE A 140 7.34 25.52 13.05
C ILE A 140 7.58 25.53 14.56
N LEU A 141 8.00 24.41 15.14
CA LEU A 141 8.32 24.34 16.57
C LEU A 141 9.47 25.28 16.92
N HIS A 142 10.54 25.29 16.15
CA HIS A 142 11.68 26.19 16.34
C HIS A 142 11.25 27.66 16.28
N ASP A 143 10.53 28.05 15.22
CA ASP A 143 10.03 29.41 15.03
C ASP A 143 9.09 29.82 16.17
N MET A 144 8.23 28.90 16.64
CA MET A 144 7.37 29.14 17.79
C MET A 144 8.17 29.36 19.07
N TYR A 145 9.22 28.57 19.34
CA TYR A 145 10.08 28.80 20.50
C TYR A 145 10.78 30.16 20.43
N ASP A 146 11.31 30.55 19.28
CA ASP A 146 11.95 31.86 19.09
C ASP A 146 10.95 33.01 19.27
N HIS A 147 9.76 32.89 18.69
CA HIS A 147 8.70 33.88 18.84
C HIS A 147 8.22 33.98 20.29
N MET A 148 8.10 32.85 21.01
CA MET A 148 7.71 32.84 22.42
C MET A 148 8.79 33.44 23.30
N ALA A 149 10.07 33.12 23.06
CA ALA A 149 11.21 33.71 23.77
C ALA A 149 11.25 35.24 23.57
N SER A 150 11.15 35.72 22.32
CA SER A 150 11.10 37.15 22.01
C SER A 150 9.90 37.85 22.65
N ARG A 151 8.72 37.21 22.65
CA ARG A 151 7.51 37.74 23.32
C ARG A 151 7.68 37.80 24.83
N ALA A 152 8.25 36.77 25.45
CA ALA A 152 8.52 36.71 26.88
C ALA A 152 9.52 37.80 27.30
N GLU A 153 10.59 37.99 26.53
CA GLU A 153 11.57 39.05 26.77
C GLU A 153 10.92 40.44 26.67
N LYS A 154 10.18 40.72 25.60
CA LYS A 154 9.46 41.99 25.42
C LYS A 154 8.47 42.27 26.56
N LYS A 155 7.74 41.24 27.02
CA LYS A 155 6.82 41.37 28.16
C LYS A 155 7.55 41.62 29.47
N THR A 156 8.67 40.94 29.69
CA THR A 156 9.49 41.13 30.88
C THR A 156 10.09 42.53 30.91
N ASN A 157 10.62 43.02 29.79
CA ASN A 157 11.19 44.37 29.69
C ASN A 157 10.10 45.43 29.88
N ALA A 158 8.95 45.30 29.21
CA ALA A 158 7.83 46.22 29.42
C ALA A 158 7.31 46.22 30.88
N PHE A 159 7.33 45.06 31.55
CA PHE A 159 6.98 44.95 32.96
C PHE A 159 8.02 45.62 33.87
N ARG A 160 9.31 45.45 33.59
CA ARG A 160 10.41 46.14 34.29
C ARG A 160 10.28 47.65 34.15
N ASP A 161 10.12 48.16 32.92
CA ASP A 161 9.96 49.59 32.65
C ASP A 161 8.75 50.19 33.39
N LYS A 162 7.63 49.46 33.41
CA LYS A 162 6.42 49.89 34.14
C LYS A 162 6.67 49.91 35.65
N THR A 163 7.36 48.90 36.16
CA THR A 163 7.67 48.79 37.60
C THR A 163 8.61 49.90 38.04
N GLU A 164 9.65 50.19 37.25
CA GLU A 164 10.58 51.30 37.52
C GLU A 164 9.86 52.65 37.54
N LYS A 165 9.00 52.93 36.56
CA LYS A 165 8.17 54.15 36.55
C LYS A 165 7.26 54.24 37.77
N ASN A 166 6.64 53.13 38.18
CA ASN A 166 5.80 53.10 39.37
C ASN A 166 6.61 53.34 40.64
N ILE A 167 7.84 52.82 40.74
CA ILE A 167 8.73 53.05 41.88
C ILE A 167 9.08 54.54 41.95
N LEU A 168 9.47 55.17 40.84
CA LEU A 168 9.80 56.61 40.82
C LEU A 168 8.60 57.50 41.19
N ASP A 169 7.39 57.17 40.71
CA ASP A 169 6.16 57.87 41.12
C ASP A 169 5.88 57.69 42.61
N LEU A 170 6.00 56.47 43.12
CA LEU A 170 5.81 56.17 44.55
C LEU A 170 6.86 56.87 45.42
N GLU A 171 8.13 56.92 45.01
CA GLU A 171 9.18 57.65 45.71
C GLU A 171 8.87 59.14 45.79
N THR A 172 8.40 59.74 44.69
CA THR A 172 7.99 61.15 44.64
C THR A 172 6.81 61.42 45.58
N ARG A 173 5.78 60.56 45.52
CA ARG A 173 4.60 60.67 46.39
C ARG A 173 4.93 60.42 47.85
N LEU A 174 5.84 59.52 48.14
CA LEU A 174 6.32 59.24 49.49
C LEU A 174 7.09 60.44 50.05
N HIS A 175 7.91 61.10 49.22
CA HIS A 175 8.60 62.32 49.62
C HIS A 175 7.62 63.45 49.96
N GLN A 176 6.65 63.70 49.09
CA GLN A 176 5.59 64.69 49.33
C GLN A 176 4.77 64.37 50.58
N ALA A 177 4.36 63.12 50.75
CA ALA A 177 3.63 62.70 51.95
C ALA A 177 4.45 62.87 53.22
N LYS A 178 5.77 62.63 53.16
CA LYS A 178 6.69 62.87 54.27
C LYS A 178 6.79 64.36 54.59
N GLU A 179 6.94 65.22 53.58
CA GLU A 179 7.00 66.68 53.79
C GLU A 179 5.72 67.20 54.45
N ILE A 180 4.55 66.79 53.94
CA ILE A 180 3.24 67.15 54.51
C ILE A 180 3.13 66.66 55.96
N ALA A 181 3.48 65.40 56.24
CA ALA A 181 3.43 64.85 57.59
C ALA A 181 4.36 65.58 58.56
N MET A 182 5.54 66.01 58.11
CA MET A 182 6.47 66.82 58.92
C MET A 182 5.91 68.22 59.18
N GLU A 183 5.24 68.83 58.21
CA GLU A 183 4.59 70.13 58.39
C GLU A 183 3.38 70.06 59.34
N ASP A 184 2.56 69.02 59.21
CA ASP A 184 1.45 68.73 60.13
C ASP A 184 1.96 68.49 61.56
N MET A 185 3.04 67.71 61.71
CA MET A 185 3.66 67.47 63.01
C MET A 185 4.21 68.77 63.64
N ASN A 186 4.85 69.63 62.85
CA ASN A 186 5.31 70.95 63.32
C ASN A 186 4.14 71.84 63.77
N THR A 187 3.01 71.78 63.06
CA THR A 187 1.80 72.54 63.42
C THR A 187 1.19 72.03 64.72
N ILE A 188 1.08 70.71 64.90
CA ILE A 188 0.59 70.09 66.14
C ILE A 188 1.53 70.41 67.31
N ALA A 189 2.84 70.29 67.11
CA ALA A 189 3.83 70.62 68.13
C ALA A 189 3.78 72.09 68.55
N ALA A 190 3.61 73.02 67.59
CA ALA A 190 3.42 74.44 67.88
C ALA A 190 2.13 74.71 68.67
N GLU A 191 1.03 74.03 68.34
CA GLU A 191 -0.23 74.15 69.09
C GLU A 191 -0.08 73.66 70.53
N VAL A 192 0.53 72.49 70.72
CA VAL A 192 0.78 71.92 72.05
C VAL A 192 1.74 72.80 72.87
N ALA A 193 2.82 73.29 72.27
CA ALA A 193 3.77 74.18 72.93
C ALA A 193 3.12 75.50 73.33
N ARG A 194 2.26 76.06 72.46
CA ARG A 194 1.48 77.27 72.73
C ARG A 194 0.54 77.07 73.93
N GLU A 195 -0.17 75.95 73.97
CA GLU A 195 -1.06 75.59 75.08
C GLU A 195 -0.30 75.37 76.40
N ALA A 196 0.87 74.72 76.34
CA ALA A 196 1.75 74.55 77.49
C ALA A 196 2.30 75.90 78.01
N ALA A 197 2.73 76.79 77.11
CA ALA A 197 3.22 78.12 77.46
C ALA A 197 2.14 78.99 78.12
N ARG A 198 0.89 78.92 77.62
CA ARG A 198 -0.27 79.55 78.25
C ARG A 198 -0.48 79.07 79.68
N LYS A 199 -0.41 77.76 79.93
CA LYS A 199 -0.66 77.15 81.24
C LYS A 199 0.46 77.35 82.26
N ILE A 200 1.72 77.36 81.82
CA ILE A 200 2.88 77.37 82.72
C ILE A 200 3.41 78.79 82.97
N VAL A 201 3.57 79.58 81.90
CA VAL A 201 4.26 80.88 81.96
C VAL A 201 3.26 82.06 81.89
N GLY A 202 2.01 81.80 81.52
CA GLY A 202 0.97 82.84 81.40
C GLY A 202 1.15 83.77 80.20
N ILE A 203 1.99 83.38 79.24
CA ILE A 203 2.25 84.15 78.01
C ILE A 203 1.29 83.66 76.91
N HIS A 204 0.79 84.57 76.08
CA HIS A 204 -0.06 84.28 74.92
C HIS A 204 0.72 84.43 73.61
N PRO A 205 1.64 83.51 73.26
CA PRO A 205 2.31 83.58 71.98
C PRO A 205 1.34 83.31 70.82
N ASP A 206 1.50 84.07 69.75
CA ASP A 206 0.74 83.85 68.51
C ASP A 206 1.15 82.52 67.84
N LEU A 207 0.23 81.91 67.09
CA LEU A 207 0.45 80.59 66.47
C LEU A 207 1.65 80.62 65.50
N GLU A 208 1.81 81.71 64.75
CA GLU A 208 2.90 81.86 63.78
C GLU A 208 4.26 82.05 64.47
N GLN A 209 4.29 82.70 65.64
CA GLN A 209 5.50 82.82 66.46
C GLN A 209 5.90 81.46 67.04
N ALA A 210 4.93 80.68 67.54
CA ALA A 210 5.17 79.33 68.06
C ALA A 210 5.71 78.38 66.97
N LYS A 211 5.12 78.42 65.75
CA LYS A 211 5.61 77.64 64.60
C LYS A 211 7.05 78.00 64.22
N THR A 212 7.38 79.30 64.21
CA THR A 212 8.73 79.77 63.86
C THR A 212 9.78 79.25 64.85
N VAL A 213 9.48 79.28 66.15
CA VAL A 213 10.38 78.76 67.18
C VAL A 213 10.53 77.24 67.08
N VAL A 214 9.44 76.50 66.87
CA VAL A 214 9.48 75.03 66.71
C VAL A 214 10.30 74.63 65.49
N ARG A 215 10.13 75.32 64.35
CA ARG A 215 10.94 75.08 63.13
C ARG A 215 12.42 75.36 63.37
N ALA A 216 12.76 76.50 63.98
CA ALA A 216 14.14 76.86 64.29
C ALA A 216 14.82 75.84 65.22
N LEU A 217 14.09 75.28 66.19
CA LEU A 217 14.61 74.22 67.07
C LEU A 217 14.84 72.93 66.30
N ASN A 218 13.90 72.50 65.47
CA ASN A 218 14.02 71.28 64.66
C ASN A 218 15.23 71.35 63.70
N ASP A 219 15.45 72.49 63.05
CA ASP A 219 16.59 72.69 62.15
C ASP A 219 17.93 72.72 62.90
N SER A 220 17.95 73.26 64.13
CA SER A 220 19.14 73.24 64.98
C SER A 220 19.53 71.84 65.42
N THR A 221 18.54 70.98 65.72
CA THR A 221 18.76 69.57 66.07
C THR A 221 19.16 68.72 64.87
N ALA A 222 18.63 69.01 63.68
CA ALA A 222 19.03 68.33 62.44
C ALA A 222 20.45 68.67 61.99
N LYS A 223 20.95 69.88 62.30
CA LYS A 223 22.33 70.31 61.99
C LYS A 223 23.38 69.78 62.96
N ALA A 224 22.96 69.36 64.16
CA ALA A 224 23.82 68.82 65.19
C ALA A 224 24.00 67.29 65.14
N ALA A 225 23.21 66.61 64.31
CA ALA A 225 23.27 65.17 64.04
C ALA A 225 23.96 64.89 62.69
#